data_AF-A0A7J4TLF7-F1
#
_entry.id   AF-A0A7J4TLF7-F1
#
_cell.length_a   1.000
_cell.length_b   1.000
_cell.length_c   1.000
_cell.angle_alpha   90.00
_cell.angle_beta   90.00
_cell.angle_gamma   90.00
#
_symmetry.space_group_name_H-M   'P 1'
#
loop_
_entity.id
_entity.type
_entity.pdbx_description
1 polymer ?
#
loop_
_entity_poly.entity_id
_entity_poly.type
_entity_poly.pdbx_seq_one_letter_code
_entity_poly.pdbx_strand_id
1 'polypeptide(L)'
;MGLTEYESKAYLSLASLISATALQINEISGVPLSRLYDVLKNLHKKGFIEIIRGKPLKYSVVPPQEVFKKVRMEIKEELDEAELEVKNIYESHISKSPAPIWLIYGADKIVKKEMEIIGRAQDTLHIAAGFMFHGELEKINVALHK
;
A
#
# COMPACT_ATOMS: atom_id res chain seq x y z
N MET A 1 -3.19 -8.94 -0.54
CA MET A 1 -3.25 -9.85 -1.72
C MET A 1 -4.61 -9.84 -2.41
N GLY A 2 -5.71 -9.55 -1.71
CA GLY A 2 -7.03 -9.46 -2.35
C GLY A 2 -7.54 -10.80 -2.89
N LEU A 3 -7.09 -11.93 -2.33
CA LEU A 3 -7.57 -13.26 -2.68
C LEU A 3 -8.71 -13.67 -1.75
N THR A 4 -9.73 -14.29 -2.33
CA THR A 4 -10.78 -15.01 -1.60
C THR A 4 -10.21 -16.29 -0.97
N GLU A 5 -10.99 -16.93 -0.10
CA GLU A 5 -10.59 -18.19 0.53
C GLU A 5 -10.34 -19.30 -0.52
N TYR A 6 -11.22 -19.42 -1.52
CA TYR A 6 -11.04 -20.41 -2.59
C TYR A 6 -9.84 -20.10 -3.48
N GLU A 7 -9.61 -18.85 -3.82
CA GLU A 7 -8.41 -18.44 -4.56
C GLU A 7 -7.14 -18.76 -3.77
N SER A 8 -7.14 -18.53 -2.46
CA SER A 8 -6.00 -18.83 -1.60
C SER A 8 -5.71 -20.33 -1.55
N LYS A 9 -6.75 -21.17 -1.35
CA LYS A 9 -6.63 -22.64 -1.34
C LYS A 9 -6.12 -23.19 -2.68
N ALA A 10 -6.69 -22.72 -3.79
CA ALA A 10 -6.28 -23.15 -5.12
C ALA A 10 -4.85 -22.70 -5.44
N TYR A 11 -4.47 -21.46 -5.10
CA TYR A 11 -3.12 -20.94 -5.31
C TYR A 11 -2.07 -21.69 -4.50
N LEU A 12 -2.31 -21.94 -3.21
CA LEU A 12 -1.39 -22.71 -2.36
C LEU A 12 -1.20 -24.14 -2.88
N SER A 13 -2.29 -24.76 -3.33
CA SER A 13 -2.24 -26.11 -3.92
C SER A 13 -1.40 -26.11 -5.19
N LEU A 14 -1.64 -25.16 -6.11
CA LEU A 14 -0.85 -25.04 -7.33
C LEU A 14 0.61 -24.67 -7.04
N ALA A 15 0.89 -23.84 -6.03
CA ALA A 15 2.25 -23.49 -5.63
C ALA A 15 3.04 -24.71 -5.14
N SER A 16 2.38 -25.68 -4.49
CA SER A 16 3.03 -26.95 -4.10
C SER A 16 3.31 -27.88 -5.29
N LEU A 17 2.50 -27.79 -6.35
CA LEU A 17 2.62 -28.62 -7.56
C LEU A 17 3.47 -27.97 -8.65
N ILE A 18 3.70 -26.66 -8.58
CA ILE A 18 4.32 -25.79 -9.59
C ILE A 18 3.48 -25.69 -10.88
N SER A 19 3.08 -26.81 -11.48
CA SER A 19 2.18 -26.87 -12.61
C SER A 19 1.25 -28.09 -12.56
N ALA A 20 -0.04 -27.87 -12.78
CA ALA A 20 -1.06 -28.91 -12.64
C ALA A 20 -2.30 -28.66 -13.51
N THR A 21 -3.08 -29.72 -13.73
CA THR A 21 -4.43 -29.63 -14.32
C THR A 21 -5.46 -29.19 -13.27
N ALA A 22 -6.64 -28.73 -13.71
CA ALA A 22 -7.71 -28.35 -12.78
C ALA A 22 -8.12 -29.51 -11.85
N LEU A 23 -8.12 -30.76 -12.34
CA LEU A 23 -8.44 -31.94 -11.55
C LEU A 23 -7.44 -32.15 -10.40
N GLN A 24 -6.15 -32.11 -10.71
CA GLN A 24 -5.09 -32.25 -9.70
C GLN A 24 -5.13 -31.12 -8.65
N ILE A 25 -5.46 -29.89 -9.07
CA ILE A 25 -5.61 -28.77 -8.14
C ILE A 25 -6.83 -28.97 -7.24
N ASN A 26 -7.94 -29.48 -7.77
CA ASN A 26 -9.15 -29.77 -7.00
C ASN A 26 -8.91 -30.84 -5.92
N GLU A 27 -8.21 -31.92 -6.26
CA GLU A 27 -7.89 -33.01 -5.33
C GLU A 27 -7.15 -32.52 -4.08
N ILE A 28 -6.22 -31.58 -4.23
CA ILE A 28 -5.42 -31.04 -3.12
C ILE A 28 -6.10 -29.86 -2.44
N SER A 29 -6.73 -28.96 -3.20
CA SER A 29 -7.30 -27.72 -2.65
C SER A 29 -8.64 -27.92 -1.93
N GLY A 30 -9.36 -29.00 -2.24
CA GLY A 30 -10.73 -29.22 -1.78
C GLY A 30 -11.75 -28.21 -2.33
N VAL A 31 -11.35 -27.33 -3.25
CA VAL A 31 -12.24 -26.34 -3.87
C VAL A 31 -13.10 -27.04 -4.91
N PRO A 32 -14.45 -27.03 -4.83
CA PRO A 32 -15.32 -27.74 -5.76
C PRO A 32 -15.02 -27.45 -7.23
N LEU A 33 -15.02 -28.48 -8.09
CA LEU A 33 -14.66 -28.34 -9.51
C LEU A 33 -15.51 -27.30 -10.25
N SER A 34 -16.79 -27.17 -9.88
CA SER A 34 -17.73 -26.18 -10.44
C SER A 34 -17.32 -24.73 -10.17
N ARG A 35 -16.53 -24.47 -9.13
CA ARG A 35 -15.99 -23.15 -8.77
C ARG A 35 -14.53 -22.98 -9.17
N LEU A 36 -13.79 -24.09 -9.28
CA LEU A 36 -12.33 -24.03 -9.47
C LEU A 36 -11.93 -23.36 -10.79
N TYR A 37 -12.66 -23.59 -11.88
CA TYR A 37 -12.36 -22.94 -13.16
C TYR A 37 -12.47 -21.41 -13.08
N ASP A 38 -13.51 -20.89 -12.41
CA ASP A 38 -13.67 -19.45 -12.19
C ASP A 38 -12.58 -18.90 -11.28
N VAL A 39 -12.23 -19.65 -10.23
CA VAL A 39 -11.14 -19.31 -9.30
C VAL A 39 -9.80 -19.23 -10.03
N LEU A 40 -9.46 -20.22 -10.87
CA LEU A 40 -8.21 -20.23 -11.65
C LEU A 40 -8.20 -19.10 -12.69
N LYS A 41 -9.34 -18.81 -13.32
CA LYS A 41 -9.47 -17.67 -14.24
C LYS A 41 -9.23 -16.34 -13.51
N ASN A 42 -9.76 -16.17 -12.31
CA ASN A 42 -9.53 -14.96 -11.51
C ASN A 42 -8.09 -14.85 -11.01
N LEU A 43 -7.48 -15.95 -10.56
CA LEU A 43 -6.06 -15.99 -10.21
C LEU A 43 -5.18 -15.60 -11.40
N HIS A 44 -5.50 -16.08 -12.60
CA HIS A 44 -4.78 -15.70 -13.82
C HIS A 44 -4.96 -14.21 -14.14
N LYS A 45 -6.18 -13.68 -14.05
CA LYS A 45 -6.46 -12.25 -14.23
C LYS A 45 -5.68 -11.37 -13.24
N LYS A 46 -5.54 -11.83 -12.00
CA LYS A 46 -4.75 -11.18 -10.94
C LYS A 46 -3.24 -11.39 -11.09
N GLY A 47 -2.78 -12.18 -12.08
CA GLY A 47 -1.36 -12.43 -12.34
C GLY A 47 -0.69 -13.41 -11.38
N PHE A 48 -1.46 -14.20 -10.62
CA PHE A 48 -0.91 -15.19 -9.69
C PHE A 48 -0.47 -16.48 -10.39
N ILE A 49 -1.10 -16.79 -11.53
CA ILE A 49 -0.89 -18.03 -12.26
C ILE A 49 -0.90 -17.76 -13.77
N GLU A 50 -0.29 -18.66 -14.53
CA GLU A 50 -0.33 -18.69 -15.99
C GLU A 50 -1.13 -19.89 -16.50
N ILE A 51 -1.77 -19.73 -17.66
CA ILE A 51 -2.50 -20.80 -18.33
C ILE A 51 -1.65 -21.35 -19.47
N ILE A 52 -1.19 -22.59 -19.32
CA ILE A 52 -0.41 -23.29 -20.33
C ILE A 52 -1.38 -24.06 -21.23
N ARG A 53 -1.53 -23.58 -22.46
CA ARG A 53 -2.38 -24.21 -23.49
C ARG A 53 -1.77 -25.56 -23.89
N GLY A 54 -2.60 -26.60 -23.88
CA GLY A 54 -2.20 -27.96 -24.22
C GLY A 54 -3.35 -28.94 -24.08
N LYS A 55 -3.08 -30.22 -24.34
CA LYS A 55 -4.01 -31.33 -24.08
C LYS A 55 -3.30 -32.34 -23.16
N PRO A 56 -3.58 -32.33 -21.84
CA PRO A 56 -4.57 -31.51 -21.13
C PRO A 56 -4.13 -30.05 -20.92
N LEU A 57 -5.12 -29.17 -20.65
CA LEU A 57 -4.89 -27.79 -20.22
C LEU A 57 -4.23 -27.76 -18.83
N LYS A 58 -3.17 -26.97 -18.67
CA LYS A 58 -2.44 -26.86 -17.40
C LYS A 58 -2.40 -25.41 -16.91
N TYR A 59 -2.20 -25.27 -15.61
CA TYR A 59 -1.97 -24.02 -14.92
C TYR A 59 -0.59 -24.07 -14.30
N SER A 60 0.11 -22.94 -14.22
CA SER A 60 1.42 -22.83 -13.57
C SER A 60 1.44 -21.66 -12.62
N VAL A 61 2.13 -21.81 -11.49
CA VAL A 61 2.30 -20.69 -10.57
C VAL A 61 3.25 -19.66 -11.19
N VAL A 62 2.94 -18.38 -11.04
CA VAL A 62 3.92 -17.30 -11.26
C VAL A 62 4.81 -17.24 -10.02
N PRO A 63 6.15 -17.06 -10.16
CA PRO A 63 7.05 -16.97 -9.01
C PRO A 63 6.53 -16.01 -7.94
N PRO A 64 6.35 -16.45 -6.68
CA PRO A 64 5.72 -15.62 -5.66
C PRO A 64 6.40 -14.27 -5.48
N GLN A 65 7.73 -14.22 -5.55
CA GLN A 65 8.49 -12.98 -5.42
C GLN A 65 8.05 -11.91 -6.43
N GLU A 66 7.75 -12.29 -7.67
CA GLU A 66 7.29 -11.39 -8.72
C GLU A 66 5.87 -10.90 -8.45
N VAL A 67 4.97 -11.84 -8.13
CA VAL A 67 3.57 -11.53 -7.80
C VAL A 67 3.48 -10.57 -6.61
N PHE A 68 4.18 -10.88 -5.51
CA PHE A 68 4.16 -10.05 -4.32
C PHE A 68 4.86 -8.70 -4.52
N LYS A 69 5.87 -8.62 -5.40
CA LYS A 69 6.49 -7.34 -5.77
C LYS A 69 5.48 -6.45 -6.49
N LYS A 70 4.76 -7.00 -7.48
CA LYS A 70 3.72 -6.29 -8.22
C LYS A 70 2.59 -5.82 -7.31
N VAL A 71 2.02 -6.72 -6.50
CA VAL A 71 0.93 -6.39 -5.56
C VAL A 71 1.35 -5.31 -4.55
N ARG A 72 2.59 -5.32 -4.06
CA ARG A 72 3.08 -4.26 -3.16
C ARG A 72 3.16 -2.90 -3.85
N MET A 73 3.54 -2.88 -5.13
CA MET A 73 3.63 -1.65 -5.92
C MET A 73 2.22 -1.07 -6.16
N GLU A 74 1.28 -1.91 -6.59
CA GLU A 74 -0.13 -1.51 -6.82
C GLU A 74 -0.77 -0.95 -5.53
N ILE A 75 -0.65 -1.65 -4.40
CA ILE A 75 -1.19 -1.18 -3.11
C ILE A 75 -0.54 0.14 -2.69
N LYS A 76 0.77 0.31 -2.94
CA LYS A 76 1.45 1.55 -2.59
C LYS A 76 0.92 2.71 -3.43
N GLU A 77 0.78 2.54 -4.73
CA GLU A 77 0.24 3.56 -5.63
C GLU A 77 -1.20 3.95 -5.23
N GLU A 78 -2.07 2.97 -4.96
CA GLU A 78 -3.43 3.22 -4.48
C GLU A 78 -3.45 4.00 -3.14
N LEU A 79 -2.53 3.68 -2.22
CA LEU A 79 -2.41 4.38 -0.95
C LEU A 79 -1.90 5.81 -1.13
N ASP A 80 -0.89 6.02 -1.98
CA ASP A 80 -0.30 7.33 -2.25
C ASP A 80 -1.36 8.26 -2.91
N GLU A 81 -2.19 7.72 -3.81
CA GLU A 81 -3.32 8.45 -4.43
C GLU A 81 -4.41 8.81 -3.41
N ALA A 82 -4.82 7.85 -2.57
CA ALA A 82 -5.82 8.08 -1.54
C ALA A 82 -5.35 9.11 -0.50
N GLU A 83 -4.07 9.07 -0.11
CA GLU A 83 -3.48 10.06 0.78
C GLU A 83 -3.55 11.46 0.18
N LEU A 84 -3.22 11.60 -1.11
CA LEU A 84 -3.28 12.88 -1.80
C LEU A 84 -4.71 13.42 -1.87
N GLU A 85 -5.69 12.59 -2.19
CA GLU A 85 -7.10 12.99 -2.24
C GLU A 85 -7.59 13.46 -0.88
N VAL A 86 -7.34 12.68 0.18
CA VAL A 86 -7.73 13.03 1.56
C VAL A 86 -7.03 14.33 2.01
N LYS A 87 -5.75 14.49 1.69
CA LYS A 87 -5.00 15.72 1.99
C LYS A 87 -5.62 16.94 1.32
N ASN A 88 -5.98 16.84 0.03
CA ASN A 88 -6.60 17.93 -0.70
C ASN A 88 -7.97 18.32 -0.12
N ILE A 89 -8.79 17.33 0.27
CA ILE A 89 -10.06 17.57 0.95
C ILE A 89 -9.81 18.26 2.30
N TYR A 90 -8.85 17.78 3.09
CA TYR A 90 -8.52 18.36 4.39
C TYR A 90 -8.04 19.82 4.27
N GLU A 91 -7.11 20.10 3.36
CA GLU A 91 -6.52 21.43 3.15
C GLU A 91 -7.52 22.43 2.57
N SER A 92 -8.39 22.01 1.65
CA SER A 92 -9.44 22.89 1.08
C SER A 92 -10.50 23.33 2.08
N HIS A 93 -10.66 22.59 3.19
CA HIS A 93 -11.59 22.91 4.27
C HIS A 93 -10.94 23.69 5.43
N ILE A 94 -9.61 23.63 5.59
CA ILE A 94 -8.88 24.42 6.60
C ILE A 94 -9.09 25.92 6.40
N SER A 95 -9.08 26.40 5.16
CA SER A 95 -9.24 27.83 4.85
C SER A 95 -10.65 28.38 5.10
N LYS A 96 -11.64 27.52 5.39
CA LYS A 96 -13.05 27.88 5.61
C LYS A 96 -13.50 27.73 7.07
N SER A 97 -12.62 27.27 7.95
CA SER A 97 -12.87 27.14 9.40
C SER A 97 -11.98 28.14 10.15
N PRO A 98 -12.37 28.65 11.34
CA PRO A 98 -11.43 29.38 12.19
C PRO A 98 -10.16 28.55 12.36
N ALA A 99 -8.99 29.19 12.25
CA ALA A 99 -7.70 28.51 12.21
C ALA A 99 -7.67 27.36 13.24
N PRO A 100 -7.43 26.11 12.81
CA PRO A 100 -7.48 24.97 13.71
C PRO A 100 -6.44 25.18 14.82
N ILE A 101 -6.90 25.42 16.04
CA ILE A 101 -6.03 25.48 17.22
C ILE A 101 -5.62 24.04 17.53
N TRP A 102 -4.37 23.70 17.20
CA TRP A 102 -3.81 22.41 17.57
C TRP A 102 -3.26 22.46 19.00
N LEU A 103 -3.87 21.69 19.90
CA LEU A 103 -3.28 21.39 21.20
C LEU A 103 -2.31 20.21 21.06
N ILE A 104 -1.02 20.50 21.11
CA ILE A 104 0.05 19.52 20.97
C ILE A 104 0.82 19.44 22.28
N TYR A 105 1.02 18.22 22.77
CA TYR A 105 1.73 17.95 24.02
C TYR A 105 3.01 17.14 23.77
N GLY A 106 4.10 17.57 24.43
CA GLY A 106 5.40 16.91 24.39
C GLY A 106 6.35 17.49 23.34
N ALA A 107 7.60 17.72 23.76
CA ALA A 107 8.62 18.42 22.97
C ALA A 107 8.80 17.80 21.57
N ASP A 108 8.91 16.47 21.46
CA ASP A 108 9.12 15.82 20.15
C ASP A 108 7.98 16.06 19.17
N LYS A 109 6.73 16.10 19.66
CA LYS A 109 5.55 16.33 18.81
C LYS A 109 5.46 17.79 18.39
N ILE A 110 5.85 18.71 19.27
CA ILE A 110 5.92 20.15 19.00
C ILE A 110 6.98 20.39 17.91
N VAL A 111 8.23 19.97 18.14
CA VAL A 111 9.35 20.10 17.18
C VAL A 111 8.98 19.49 15.83
N LYS A 112 8.33 18.31 15.81
CA LYS A 112 7.89 17.68 14.56
C LYS A 112 6.89 18.55 13.80
N LYS A 113 5.94 19.18 14.49
CA LYS A 113 4.95 20.05 13.86
C LYS A 113 5.58 21.35 13.34
N GLU A 114 6.52 21.91 14.08
CA GLU A 114 7.30 23.07 13.63
C GLU A 114 8.05 22.77 12.33
N MET A 115 8.76 21.64 12.26
CA MET A 115 9.49 21.25 11.04
C MET A 115 8.54 21.04 9.85
N GLU A 116 7.35 20.48 10.09
CA GLU A 116 6.32 20.34 9.07
C GLU A 116 5.84 21.69 8.53
N ILE A 117 5.62 22.68 9.41
CA ILE A 117 5.18 24.03 9.02
C ILE A 117 6.29 24.76 8.27
N ILE A 118 7.52 24.72 8.79
CA ILE A 118 8.70 25.33 8.16
C ILE A 118 8.92 24.76 6.77
N GLY A 119 8.86 23.44 6.62
CA GLY A 119 9.07 22.76 5.33
C GLY A 119 7.96 22.99 4.29
N ARG A 120 6.80 23.54 4.68
CA ARG A 120 5.70 23.90 3.76
C ARG A 120 5.74 25.36 3.31
N ALA A 121 6.52 26.22 3.95
CA ALA A 121 6.59 27.63 3.63
C ALA A 121 7.21 27.84 2.23
N GLN A 122 6.54 28.61 1.36
CA GLN A 122 6.98 28.84 -0.02
C GLN A 122 7.57 30.24 -0.25
N ASP A 123 7.00 31.27 0.39
CA ASP A 123 7.39 32.67 0.13
C ASP A 123 8.15 33.31 1.29
N THR A 124 7.54 33.33 2.48
CA THR A 124 8.11 33.98 3.66
C THR A 124 7.76 33.21 4.93
N LEU A 125 8.69 33.20 5.88
CA LEU A 125 8.53 32.55 7.17
C LEU A 125 8.92 33.53 8.27
N HIS A 126 7.96 33.88 9.13
CA HIS A 126 8.19 34.72 10.30
C HIS A 126 8.16 33.84 11.55
N ILE A 127 9.30 33.73 12.23
CA ILE A 127 9.44 32.95 13.47
C ILE A 127 9.68 33.93 14.62
N ALA A 128 8.83 33.87 15.64
CA ALA A 128 9.07 34.49 16.94
C ALA A 128 9.42 33.38 17.94
N ALA A 129 10.72 33.17 18.18
CA ALA A 129 11.20 32.10 19.04
C ALA A 129 11.57 32.62 20.44
N GLY A 130 11.21 31.84 21.47
CA GLY A 130 11.63 32.03 22.85
C GLY A 130 12.66 30.97 23.26
N PHE A 131 12.45 30.31 24.41
CA PHE A 131 13.26 29.16 24.79
C PHE A 131 13.06 28.00 23.81
N MET A 132 14.16 27.44 23.31
CA MET A 132 14.15 26.30 22.40
C MET A 132 14.43 24.99 23.12
N PHE A 133 13.90 23.88 22.59
CA PHE A 133 14.18 22.55 23.07
C PHE A 133 15.60 22.09 22.65
N HIS A 134 16.13 21.12 23.38
CA HIS A 134 17.45 20.58 23.08
C HIS A 134 17.49 19.93 21.70
N GLY A 135 18.44 20.31 20.84
CA GLY A 135 18.60 19.79 19.47
C GLY A 135 17.59 20.31 18.45
N GLU A 136 16.74 21.28 18.80
CA GLU A 136 15.74 21.87 17.90
C GLU A 136 16.37 22.77 16.83
N LEU A 137 17.37 23.58 17.23
CA LEU A 137 18.12 24.49 16.35
C LEU A 137 18.73 23.79 15.14
N GLU A 138 19.33 22.62 15.34
CA GLU A 138 19.95 21.83 14.27
C GLU A 138 18.91 21.39 13.25
N LYS A 139 17.72 21.00 13.71
CA LYS A 139 16.61 20.57 12.85
C LYS A 139 16.04 21.75 12.06
N ILE A 140 15.85 22.90 12.70
CA ILE A 140 15.41 24.15 12.04
C ILE A 140 16.40 24.51 10.92
N ASN A 141 17.70 24.48 11.22
CA ASN A 141 18.73 24.88 10.26
C ASN A 141 18.72 23.97 9.02
N VAL A 142 18.56 22.66 9.21
CA VAL A 142 18.40 21.71 8.09
C VAL A 142 17.13 21.97 7.28
N ALA A 143 16.03 22.35 7.94
CA ALA A 143 14.75 22.62 7.28
C ALA A 143 14.75 23.92 6.46
N LEU A 144 15.49 24.94 6.90
CA LEU A 144 15.61 26.23 6.21
C LEU A 144 16.55 26.21 4.99
N HIS A 145 17.46 25.25 4.92
CA HIS A 145 18.48 25.15 3.87
C HIS A 145 18.22 24.03 2.84
N LYS A 146 16.98 23.54 2.77
CA LYS A 146 16.48 22.71 1.67
C LYS A 146 15.79 23.57 0.63
#